data_AF-A0A944H835-F1
#
_entry.id   AF-A0A944H835-F1
#
_cell.length_a   1.000
_cell.length_b   1.000
_cell.length_c   1.000
_cell.angle_alpha   90.00
_cell.angle_beta   90.00
_cell.angle_gamma   90.00
#
_symmetry.space_group_name_H-M   'P 1'
#
loop_
_entity.id
_entity.type
_entity.pdbx_description
1 polymer ?
#
loop_
_entity_poly.entity_id
_entity_poly.type
_entity_poly.pdbx_seq_one_letter_code
_entity_poly.pdbx_strand_id
1 'polypeptide(L)'
;MSHNDISSFDVLIEIPKGSRNKYEYDFKLKKIRYDRMIFSSMMYPADYGFVPETLALDGDPLDVLVLVTEPTFPGCVMEVKPIGVFHMADEKGPDEKIICVPMSDPIWNKANDLSDLNPHLIKEIEHFFK
;
A
#
# COMPACT_ATOMS: atom_id res chain seq x y z
N MET A 1 8.63 21.31 -23.99
CA MET A 1 9.14 20.29 -23.06
C MET A 1 7.95 19.87 -22.23
N SER A 2 7.36 18.71 -22.50
CA SER A 2 6.20 18.24 -21.76
C SER A 2 6.61 17.99 -20.31
N HIS A 3 6.01 18.71 -19.37
CA HIS A 3 6.03 18.29 -17.98
C HIS A 3 5.41 16.90 -17.95
N ASN A 4 6.23 15.90 -17.63
CA ASN A 4 5.74 14.60 -17.22
C ASN A 4 5.16 14.85 -15.83
N ASP A 5 3.90 15.27 -15.75
CA ASP A 5 3.22 15.41 -14.48
C ASP A 5 3.19 14.01 -13.86
N ILE A 6 4.06 13.79 -12.88
CA ILE A 6 4.05 12.57 -12.09
C ILE A 6 2.72 12.59 -11.35
N SER A 7 1.79 11.74 -11.78
CA SER A 7 0.48 11.60 -11.12
C SER A 7 0.72 11.09 -9.70
N SER A 8 0.65 11.98 -8.71
CA SER A 8 0.63 11.64 -7.30
C SER A 8 -0.80 11.70 -6.75
N PHE A 9 -1.04 11.03 -5.63
CA PHE A 9 -2.30 11.04 -4.91
C PHE A 9 -2.09 10.72 -3.44
N ASP A 10 -3.08 11.00 -2.61
CA ASP A 10 -3.05 10.71 -1.18
C ASP A 10 -3.48 9.26 -0.89
N VAL A 11 -2.83 8.65 0.09
CA VAL A 11 -3.18 7.33 0.63
C VAL A 11 -3.33 7.45 2.14
N LEU A 12 -4.40 6.86 2.67
CA LEU A 12 -4.60 6.69 4.11
C LEU A 12 -4.05 5.34 4.53
N ILE A 13 -3.03 5.34 5.40
CA ILE A 13 -2.38 4.13 5.90
C ILE A 13 -3.22 3.48 6.99
N GLU A 14 -3.47 2.19 6.86
CA GLU A 14 -4.13 1.37 7.88
C GLU A 14 -3.11 0.54 8.64
N ILE A 15 -2.14 -0.05 7.95
CA ILE A 15 -1.23 -1.04 8.53
C ILE A 15 0.23 -0.63 8.26
N PRO A 16 1.00 -0.26 9.29
CA PRO A 16 2.40 0.07 9.12
C PRO A 16 3.24 -1.16 8.76
N LYS A 17 4.32 -0.95 8.00
CA LYS A 17 5.37 -1.93 7.71
C LYS A 17 5.84 -2.62 8.99
N GLY A 18 6.01 -3.94 8.94
CA GLY A 18 6.42 -4.74 10.08
C GLY A 18 5.30 -5.06 11.07
N SER A 19 4.09 -4.53 10.89
CA SER A 19 2.94 -4.88 11.73
C SER A 19 2.40 -6.27 11.38
N ARG A 20 1.96 -6.99 12.42
CA ARG A 20 1.07 -8.17 12.29
C ARG A 20 -0.38 -7.82 12.64
N ASN A 21 -0.60 -6.66 13.25
CA ASN A 21 -1.93 -6.17 13.53
C ASN A 21 -2.51 -5.59 12.25
N LYS A 22 -3.60 -6.17 11.81
CA LYS A 22 -4.45 -5.65 10.77
C LYS A 22 -5.42 -4.65 11.40
N TYR A 23 -5.30 -3.41 10.96
CA TYR A 23 -6.26 -2.36 11.23
C TYR A 23 -7.07 -2.09 9.96
N GLU A 24 -8.24 -1.48 10.14
CA GLU A 24 -9.09 -1.01 9.06
C GLU A 24 -9.70 0.35 9.43
N TYR A 25 -9.95 1.20 8.45
CA TYR A 25 -10.70 2.41 8.62
C TYR A 25 -12.20 2.11 8.65
N ASP A 26 -12.84 2.37 9.78
CA ASP A 26 -14.29 2.24 9.90
C ASP A 26 -14.97 3.50 9.33
N PHE A 27 -15.53 3.41 8.12
CA PHE A 27 -16.21 4.52 7.45
C PHE A 27 -17.42 5.08 8.21
N LYS A 28 -18.07 4.28 9.06
CA LYS A 28 -19.21 4.73 9.88
C LYS A 28 -18.74 5.51 11.09
N LEU A 29 -17.74 4.99 11.80
CA LEU A 29 -17.17 5.63 12.99
C LEU A 29 -16.15 6.73 12.68
N LYS A 30 -15.62 6.75 11.47
CA LYS A 30 -14.53 7.62 11.01
C LYS A 30 -13.27 7.48 11.86
N LYS A 31 -12.90 6.24 12.19
CA LYS A 31 -11.76 5.91 13.07
C LYS A 31 -11.04 4.67 12.57
N ILE A 32 -9.76 4.57 12.89
CA ILE A 32 -9.02 3.32 12.79
C ILE A 32 -9.56 2.33 13.82
N ARG A 33 -9.89 1.14 13.36
CA ARG A 33 -10.37 0.01 14.14
C ARG A 33 -9.36 -1.12 14.04
N TYR A 34 -9.05 -1.74 15.18
CA TYR A 34 -8.35 -3.02 15.17
C TYR A 34 -9.31 -4.10 14.68
N ASP A 35 -8.94 -4.77 13.60
CA ASP A 35 -9.66 -5.91 13.05
C ASP A 35 -9.15 -7.18 13.74
N ARG A 36 -7.88 -7.53 13.51
CA ARG A 36 -7.27 -8.76 14.04
C ARG A 36 -5.74 -8.73 14.00
N MET A 37 -5.11 -9.73 14.61
CA MET A 37 -3.69 -10.02 14.45
C MET A 37 -3.54 -11.17 13.44
N ILE A 38 -2.61 -11.05 12.50
CA ILE A 38 -2.23 -12.13 11.59
C ILE A 38 -1.56 -13.25 12.40
N PHE A 39 -2.15 -14.44 12.35
CA PHE A 39 -1.71 -15.58 13.16
C PHE A 39 -0.32 -16.10 12.76
N SER A 40 0.04 -16.02 11.48
CA SER A 40 1.36 -16.41 10.98
C SER A 40 2.44 -15.43 11.44
N SER A 41 3.71 -15.86 11.41
CA SER A 41 4.85 -15.00 11.75
C SER A 41 5.16 -13.93 10.70
N MET A 42 4.37 -13.84 9.63
CA MET A 42 4.55 -12.87 8.55
C MET A 42 4.09 -11.49 8.99
N MET A 43 4.80 -10.47 8.52
CA MET A 43 4.55 -9.07 8.79
C MET A 43 4.36 -8.34 7.46
N TYR A 44 3.56 -7.28 7.45
CA TYR A 44 3.40 -6.47 6.24
C TYR A 44 4.76 -5.94 5.75
N PRO A 45 5.16 -6.19 4.50
CA PRO A 45 6.49 -5.82 3.99
C PRO A 45 6.65 -4.32 3.72
N ALA A 46 5.54 -3.59 3.72
CA ALA A 46 5.44 -2.16 3.45
C ALA A 46 4.18 -1.60 4.13
N ASP A 47 4.03 -0.28 4.14
CA ASP A 47 2.81 0.34 4.67
C ASP A 47 1.65 -0.02 3.73
N TYR A 48 0.50 -0.37 4.30
CA TYR A 48 -0.70 -0.74 3.57
C TYR A 48 -1.82 0.24 3.89
N GLY A 49 -2.55 0.64 2.87
CA GLY A 49 -3.68 1.53 2.99
C GLY A 49 -4.52 1.55 1.73
N PHE A 50 -5.32 2.60 1.58
CA PHE A 50 -6.17 2.78 0.41
C PHE A 50 -6.20 4.23 -0.06
N VAL A 51 -6.61 4.43 -1.32
CA VAL A 51 -6.82 5.78 -1.89
C VAL A 51 -8.18 6.32 -1.43
N PRO A 52 -8.25 7.41 -0.65
CA PRO A 52 -9.51 8.00 -0.24
C PRO A 52 -10.38 8.40 -1.44
N GLU A 53 -11.70 8.37 -1.27
CA GLU A 53 -12.67 8.81 -2.29
C GLU A 53 -12.59 8.06 -3.63
N THR A 54 -12.07 6.83 -3.62
CA THR A 54 -12.13 5.91 -4.76
C THR A 54 -13.13 4.77 -4.52
N LEU A 55 -13.57 4.14 -5.61
CA LEU A 55 -14.44 2.97 -5.59
C LEU A 55 -13.93 1.99 -6.63
N ALA A 56 -13.36 0.88 -6.18
CA ALA A 56 -12.95 -0.24 -7.01
C ALA A 56 -14.15 -1.13 -7.38
N LEU A 57 -13.91 -2.14 -8.22
CA LEU A 57 -14.95 -2.99 -8.79
C LEU A 57 -15.67 -3.89 -7.77
N ASP A 58 -15.04 -4.12 -6.62
CA ASP A 58 -15.57 -4.87 -5.48
C ASP A 58 -16.41 -4.01 -4.52
N GLY A 59 -16.43 -2.69 -4.73
CA GLY A 59 -17.16 -1.73 -3.90
C GLY A 59 -16.35 -1.16 -2.74
N ASP A 60 -15.08 -1.53 -2.61
CA ASP A 60 -14.14 -0.98 -1.64
C ASP A 60 -13.20 0.04 -2.31
N PRO A 61 -12.53 0.93 -1.55
CA PRO A 61 -11.51 1.82 -2.12
C PRO A 61 -10.31 1.03 -2.64
N LEU A 62 -9.55 1.63 -3.56
CA LEU A 62 -8.41 0.98 -4.18
C LEU A 62 -7.25 0.79 -3.18
N ASP A 63 -6.83 -0.46 -3.01
CA ASP A 63 -5.74 -0.84 -2.11
C ASP A 63 -4.36 -0.41 -2.63
N VAL A 64 -3.51 0.03 -1.69
CA VAL A 64 -2.17 0.53 -1.97
C VAL A 64 -1.16 -0.02 -0.98
N LEU A 65 -0.03 -0.48 -1.52
CA LEU A 65 1.17 -0.81 -0.77
C LEU A 65 2.23 0.29 -1.00
N VAL A 66 2.64 0.96 0.07
CA VAL A 66 3.60 2.08 0.01
C VAL A 66 4.95 1.65 0.56
N LEU A 67 5.95 1.61 -0.32
CA LEU A 67 7.33 1.27 0.05
C LEU A 67 7.96 2.44 0.80
N VAL A 68 8.08 2.30 2.13
CA VAL A 68 8.60 3.34 3.03
C VAL A 68 9.93 2.93 3.66
N THR A 69 10.80 3.91 3.93
CA THR A 69 12.05 3.66 4.65
C THR A 69 11.79 3.22 6.09
N GLU A 70 10.96 3.98 6.81
CA GLU A 70 10.53 3.70 8.17
C GLU A 70 9.00 3.55 8.21
N PRO A 71 8.45 2.63 9.02
CA PRO A 71 7.00 2.46 9.13
C PRO A 71 6.35 3.75 9.64
N THR A 72 5.15 4.06 9.13
CA THR A 72 4.36 5.17 9.65
C THR A 72 3.46 4.72 10.81
N PHE A 73 2.21 5.18 10.83
CA PHE A 73 1.23 4.87 11.86
C PHE A 73 -0.18 4.78 11.26
N PRO A 74 -1.10 3.97 11.84
CA PRO A 74 -2.46 3.87 11.35
C PRO A 74 -3.20 5.22 11.38
N GLY A 75 -3.84 5.58 10.28
CA GLY A 75 -4.52 6.86 10.07
C GLY A 75 -3.60 7.98 9.54
N CYS A 76 -2.32 7.69 9.28
CA CYS A 76 -1.43 8.62 8.57
C CYS A 76 -1.92 8.79 7.13
N VAL A 77 -1.90 10.02 6.62
CA VAL A 77 -2.12 10.30 5.19
C VAL A 77 -0.79 10.75 4.59
N MET A 78 -0.45 10.20 3.43
CA MET A 78 0.77 10.58 2.70
C MET A 78 0.52 10.68 1.20
N GLU A 79 1.21 11.64 0.58
CA GLU A 79 1.25 11.78 -0.87
C GLU A 79 2.25 10.78 -1.46
N VAL A 80 1.76 9.98 -2.41
CA VAL A 80 2.53 8.91 -3.05
C VAL A 80 2.45 9.02 -4.56
N LYS A 81 3.38 8.38 -5.25
CA LYS A 81 3.30 8.12 -6.69
C LYS A 81 3.29 6.61 -6.97
N PRO A 82 2.51 6.15 -7.96
CA PRO A 82 2.48 4.75 -8.36
C PRO A 82 3.75 4.39 -9.16
N ILE A 83 4.25 3.17 -8.95
CA ILE A 83 5.38 2.61 -9.70
C ILE A 83 5.10 1.21 -10.26
N GLY A 84 3.92 0.63 -9.96
CA GLY A 84 3.50 -0.66 -10.48
C GLY A 84 2.17 -1.12 -9.91
N VAL A 85 1.71 -2.28 -10.36
CA VAL A 85 0.50 -2.95 -9.87
C VAL A 85 0.84 -4.40 -9.57
N PHE A 86 0.35 -4.87 -8.42
CA PHE A 86 0.42 -6.27 -8.02
C PHE A 86 -0.93 -6.93 -8.28
N HIS A 87 -0.96 -7.87 -9.22
CA HIS A 87 -2.17 -8.63 -9.55
C HIS A 87 -2.15 -9.96 -8.82
N MET A 88 -3.22 -10.24 -8.07
CA MET A 88 -3.41 -11.50 -7.37
C MET A 88 -4.86 -11.99 -7.52
N ALA A 89 -5.09 -13.22 -7.08
CA ALA A 89 -6.44 -13.76 -6.95
C ALA A 89 -6.57 -14.39 -5.58
N ASP A 90 -7.62 -14.02 -4.85
CA ASP A 90 -7.98 -14.60 -3.57
C ASP A 90 -9.27 -15.45 -3.68
N GLU A 91 -9.83 -15.87 -2.55
CA GLU A 91 -11.07 -16.66 -2.52
C GLU A 91 -12.31 -15.89 -3.03
N LYS A 92 -12.24 -14.55 -3.12
CA LYS A 92 -13.32 -13.67 -3.59
C LYS A 92 -13.17 -13.28 -5.05
N GLY A 93 -11.97 -13.43 -5.64
CA GLY A 93 -11.73 -13.23 -7.06
C GLY A 93 -10.40 -12.53 -7.35
N PRO A 94 -10.26 -11.92 -8.54
CA PRO A 94 -9.12 -11.06 -8.86
C PRO A 94 -9.07 -9.86 -7.92
N ASP A 95 -7.88 -9.55 -7.42
CA ASP A 95 -7.58 -8.43 -6.53
C ASP A 95 -6.30 -7.73 -7.03
N GLU A 96 -6.32 -6.40 -7.03
CA GLU A 96 -5.24 -5.57 -7.56
C GLU A 96 -4.81 -4.57 -6.51
N LYS A 97 -3.49 -4.49 -6.28
CA LYS A 97 -2.90 -3.54 -5.34
C LYS A 97 -1.91 -2.65 -6.04
N ILE A 98 -2.08 -1.34 -5.93
CA ILE A 98 -1.10 -0.41 -6.48
C ILE A 98 0.15 -0.44 -5.58
N ILE A 99 1.31 -0.55 -6.20
CA ILE A 99 2.60 -0.36 -5.53
C ILE A 99 3.03 1.10 -5.70
N CYS A 100 3.23 1.79 -4.60
CA CYS A 100 3.58 3.21 -4.57
C CYS A 100 4.86 3.48 -3.77
N VAL A 101 5.43 4.67 -3.99
CA VAL A 101 6.50 5.24 -3.17
C VAL A 101 6.10 6.64 -2.67
N PRO A 102 6.51 7.07 -1.47
CA PRO A 102 6.23 8.41 -0.97
C PRO A 102 6.97 9.48 -1.79
N MET A 103 6.31 10.59 -2.08
CA MET A 103 6.94 11.72 -2.80
C MET A 103 8.04 12.39 -1.97
N SER A 104 7.85 12.44 -0.65
CA SER A 104 8.74 13.14 0.29
C SER A 104 9.86 12.28 0.86
N ASP A 105 9.89 10.96 0.62
CA ASP A 105 10.96 10.08 1.10
C ASP A 105 12.16 10.14 0.13
N PRO A 106 13.34 10.64 0.55
CA PRO A 106 14.48 10.86 -0.34
C PRO A 106 15.16 9.58 -0.85
N ILE A 107 14.83 8.42 -0.27
CA ILE A 107 15.32 7.11 -0.70
C ILE A 107 14.38 6.57 -1.78
N TRP A 108 13.08 6.57 -1.51
CA TRP A 108 12.08 5.93 -2.37
C TRP A 108 11.59 6.78 -3.53
N ASN A 109 11.57 8.11 -3.40
CA ASN A 109 11.03 9.00 -4.44
C ASN A 109 11.81 8.97 -5.77
N LYS A 110 12.97 8.31 -5.81
CA LYS A 110 13.77 8.12 -7.03
C LYS A 110 13.29 6.96 -7.90
N ALA A 111 12.61 5.98 -7.31
CA ALA A 111 12.04 4.86 -8.06
C ALA A 111 10.85 5.34 -8.89
N ASN A 112 10.76 4.91 -10.15
CA ASN A 112 9.65 5.23 -11.06
C ASN A 112 9.00 3.98 -11.65
N ASP A 113 9.66 2.83 -11.58
CA ASP A 113 9.17 1.55 -12.09
C ASP A 113 9.58 0.40 -11.14
N LEU A 114 8.85 -0.72 -11.17
CA LEU A 114 9.21 -1.91 -10.41
C LEU A 114 10.62 -2.44 -10.75
N SER A 115 11.11 -2.21 -11.97
CA SER A 115 12.46 -2.58 -12.39
C SER A 115 13.58 -1.78 -11.69
N ASP A 116 13.26 -0.67 -11.04
CA ASP A 116 14.20 0.08 -10.18
C ASP A 116 14.41 -0.59 -8.82
N LEU A 117 13.60 -1.59 -8.47
CA LEU A 117 13.60 -2.23 -7.16
C LEU A 117 14.56 -3.42 -7.10
N ASN A 118 14.97 -3.77 -5.88
CA ASN A 118 15.66 -5.03 -5.63
C ASN A 118 14.72 -6.20 -5.98
N PRO A 119 15.10 -7.11 -6.90
CA PRO A 119 14.25 -8.25 -7.28
C PRO A 119 13.87 -9.17 -6.12
N HIS A 120 14.66 -9.20 -5.04
CA HIS A 120 14.31 -9.94 -3.83
C HIS A 120 13.15 -9.31 -3.07
N LEU A 121 13.04 -7.98 -3.04
CA LEU A 121 11.91 -7.29 -2.40
C LEU A 121 10.59 -7.63 -3.09
N ILE A 122 10.59 -7.70 -4.43
CA ILE A 122 9.40 -8.11 -5.21
C ILE A 122 8.96 -9.52 -4.80
N LYS A 123 9.92 -10.45 -4.65
CA LYS A 123 9.63 -11.83 -4.21
C LYS A 123 9.12 -11.91 -2.77
N GLU A 124 9.60 -11.04 -1.88
CA GLU A 124 9.10 -10.96 -0.51
C GLU A 124 7.64 -10.50 -0.47
N ILE A 125 7.30 -9.46 -1.25
CA ILE A 125 5.93 -8.96 -1.39
C ILE A 125 5.04 -10.05 -2.01
N GLU A 126 5.48 -10.68 -3.10
CA GLU A 126 4.78 -11.81 -3.72
C GLU A 126 4.52 -12.95 -2.74
N HIS A 127 5.50 -13.29 -1.90
CA HIS A 127 5.35 -14.36 -0.94
C HIS A 127 4.39 -14.00 0.19
N PHE A 128 4.35 -12.72 0.61
CA PHE A 128 3.42 -12.24 1.63
C PHE A 128 1.95 -12.37 1.23
N PHE A 129 1.62 -12.15 -0.04
CA PHE A 129 0.25 -12.20 -0.56
C PHE A 129 -0.16 -13.55 -1.16
N LYS A 130 0.71 -14.57 -1.12
CA LYS A 130 0.36 -15.95 -1.52
C LYS A 130 -0.28 -16.72 -0.37
#